data_AF-A0A7C7KUV4-F1
#
_entry.id   AF-A0A7C7KUV4-F1
#
_cell.length_a   1.000
_cell.length_b   1.000
_cell.length_c   1.000
_cell.angle_alpha   90.00
_cell.angle_beta   90.00
_cell.angle_gamma   90.00
#
_symmetry.space_group_name_H-M   'P 1'
#
loop_
_entity.id
_entity.type
_entity.pdbx_description
1 polymer ?
#
loop_
_entity_poly.entity_id
_entity_poly.type
_entity_poly.pdbx_seq_one_letter_code
_entity_poly.pdbx_strand_id
1 'polypeptide(L)'
;MPWIERSLSMVLHTIDARTFVFYLALLILASYIAGRIYGSIRVNKLRVNIAPVLERLGSKPRIHAAGSRMLTFSGSSLGKLIGQYSLTIFLLGRENPLNWLIARAAGRGDMVILRCRVKGDVRHEVDVIRKGTSPYKRLAKKRVEGVVKDLGDTVAIILGQHDKGYEAVDKAVEILKNVSGLWSFSLRHEMPELIVTFSPKNLEAELEQAIKAVNDSVRFLVSRP
;
A
#
# COMPACT_ATOMS: atom_id res chain seq x y z
N MET A 1 26.32 27.93 -27.53
CA MET A 1 26.80 26.71 -28.23
C MET A 1 26.11 26.62 -29.59
N PRO A 2 26.59 27.37 -30.61
CA PRO A 2 25.90 27.56 -31.89
C PRO A 2 25.90 26.32 -32.81
N TRP A 3 26.79 25.37 -32.55
CA TRP A 3 26.89 24.13 -33.33
C TRP A 3 25.75 23.13 -33.02
N ILE A 4 25.31 23.06 -31.75
CA ILE A 4 24.19 22.20 -31.33
C ILE A 4 22.86 22.69 -31.93
N GLU A 5 22.65 24.01 -32.00
CA GLU A 5 21.46 24.62 -32.61
C GLU A 5 21.38 24.34 -34.12
N ARG A 6 22.50 24.47 -34.85
CA ARG A 6 22.55 24.15 -36.29
C ARG A 6 22.38 22.66 -36.59
N SER A 7 22.94 21.78 -35.75
CA SER A 7 22.77 20.33 -35.92
C SER A 7 21.33 19.89 -35.63
N LEU A 8 20.67 20.47 -34.63
CA LEU A 8 19.26 20.20 -34.34
C LEU A 8 18.33 20.74 -35.42
N SER A 9 18.60 21.94 -35.97
CA SER A 9 17.77 22.52 -37.03
C SER A 9 17.81 21.71 -38.33
N MET A 10 18.95 21.13 -38.70
CA MET A 10 19.06 20.27 -39.90
C MET A 10 18.30 18.94 -39.76
N VAL A 11 18.34 18.32 -38.58
CA VAL A 11 17.64 17.05 -38.32
C VAL A 11 16.13 17.26 -38.19
N LEU A 12 15.69 18.39 -37.64
CA LEU A 12 14.25 18.72 -37.52
C LEU A 12 13.59 19.11 -38.85
N HIS A 13 14.35 19.63 -39.83
CA HIS A 13 13.82 19.97 -41.15
C HIS A 13 13.71 18.79 -42.13
N THR A 14 14.31 17.63 -41.80
CA THR A 14 14.34 16.46 -42.69
C THR A 14 13.26 15.41 -42.37
N ILE A 15 12.63 15.51 -41.20
CA ILE A 15 11.57 14.60 -40.77
C ILE A 15 10.23 15.33 -40.96
N ASP A 16 9.44 14.90 -41.95
CA ASP A 16 8.05 15.35 -42.09
C ASP A 16 7.31 15.13 -40.75
N ALA A 17 6.50 16.09 -40.35
CA ALA A 17 5.71 16.03 -39.11
C ALA A 17 4.94 14.72 -38.99
N ARG A 18 4.47 14.16 -40.12
CA ARG A 18 3.80 12.85 -40.17
C ARG A 18 4.71 11.71 -39.73
N THR A 19 5.95 11.70 -40.23
CA THR A 19 6.98 10.71 -39.89
C THR A 19 7.38 10.83 -38.41
N PHE A 20 7.52 12.05 -37.89
CA PHE A 20 7.78 12.28 -36.47
C PHE A 20 6.65 11.75 -35.58
N VAL A 21 5.40 12.08 -35.90
CA VAL A 21 4.22 11.61 -35.16
C VAL A 21 4.12 10.08 -35.19
N PHE A 22 4.42 9.46 -36.33
CA PHE A 22 4.43 8.01 -36.48
C PHE A 22 5.48 7.36 -35.55
N TYR A 23 6.72 7.84 -35.54
CA TYR A 23 7.76 7.29 -34.65
C TYR A 23 7.44 7.52 -33.18
N LEU A 24 6.87 8.68 -32.82
CA LEU A 24 6.44 8.95 -31.46
C LEU A 24 5.33 8.00 -31.02
N ALA A 25 4.34 7.75 -31.89
CA ALA A 25 3.26 6.80 -31.62
C ALA A 25 3.80 5.36 -31.43
N LEU A 26 4.75 4.94 -32.28
CA LEU A 26 5.42 3.65 -32.14
C LEU A 26 6.20 3.54 -30.82
N LEU A 27 6.92 4.58 -30.42
CA LEU A 27 7.67 4.59 -29.16
C LEU A 27 6.74 4.52 -27.94
N ILE A 28 5.63 5.25 -27.95
CA ILE A 28 4.61 5.18 -26.90
C ILE A 28 4.00 3.77 -26.83
N LEU A 29 3.65 3.19 -27.99
CA LEU A 29 3.09 1.84 -28.05
C LEU A 29 4.08 0.77 -27.57
N ALA A 30 5.33 0.85 -28.01
CA ALA A 30 6.40 -0.05 -27.58
C ALA A 30 6.64 0.05 -26.07
N SER A 31 6.68 1.27 -25.51
CA SER A 31 6.80 1.50 -24.07
C SER A 31 5.61 0.92 -23.30
N TYR A 32 4.39 1.07 -23.82
CA TYR A 32 3.19 0.51 -23.21
C TYR A 32 3.25 -1.02 -23.16
N ILE A 33 3.60 -1.66 -24.28
CA ILE A 33 3.72 -3.13 -24.37
C ILE A 33 4.82 -3.63 -23.43
N ALA A 34 6.01 -3.03 -23.47
CA ALA A 34 7.13 -3.40 -22.61
C ALA A 34 6.78 -3.25 -21.12
N GLY A 35 6.14 -2.13 -20.75
CA GLY A 35 5.67 -1.89 -19.39
C GLY A 35 4.66 -2.93 -18.91
N ARG A 36 3.73 -3.34 -19.77
CA ARG A 36 2.72 -4.38 -19.46
C ARG A 36 3.34 -5.76 -19.30
N ILE A 37 4.28 -6.14 -20.18
CA ILE A 37 5.03 -7.40 -20.07
C ILE A 37 5.82 -7.44 -18.77
N TYR A 38 6.57 -6.36 -18.47
CA TYR A 38 7.33 -6.25 -17.24
C TYR A 38 6.44 -6.35 -15.99
N GLY A 39 5.29 -5.67 -16.00
CA GLY A 39 4.30 -5.74 -14.93
C GLY A 39 3.79 -7.16 -14.69
N SER A 40 3.44 -7.87 -15.76
CA SER A 40 3.00 -9.28 -15.70
C SER A 40 4.08 -10.20 -15.11
N ILE A 41 5.33 -10.08 -15.58
CA ILE A 41 6.47 -10.85 -15.03
C ILE A 41 6.63 -10.58 -13.54
N ARG A 42 6.55 -9.30 -13.14
CA ARG A 42 6.68 -8.90 -11.74
C ARG A 42 5.55 -9.45 -10.88
N VAL A 43 4.31 -9.40 -11.34
CA VAL A 43 3.16 -9.99 -10.63
C VAL A 43 3.31 -11.49 -10.49
N ASN A 44 3.76 -12.18 -11.53
CA ASN A 44 4.02 -13.62 -11.46
C ASN A 44 5.14 -13.96 -10.47
N LYS A 45 6.21 -13.17 -10.43
CA LYS A 45 7.28 -13.32 -9.42
C LYS A 45 6.73 -13.13 -8.00
N LEU A 46 5.96 -12.06 -7.77
CA LEU A 46 5.33 -11.81 -6.48
C LEU A 46 4.35 -12.91 -6.08
N ARG A 47 3.61 -13.47 -7.04
CA ARG A 47 2.73 -14.62 -6.80
C ARG A 47 3.48 -15.80 -6.19
N VAL A 48 4.64 -16.15 -6.76
CA VAL A 48 5.47 -17.25 -6.29
C VAL A 48 6.12 -16.93 -4.95
N ASN A 49 6.54 -15.68 -4.73
CA ASN A 49 7.30 -15.29 -3.54
C ASN A 49 6.43 -15.00 -2.31
N ILE A 50 5.20 -14.50 -2.50
CA ILE A 50 4.34 -14.07 -1.39
C ILE A 50 3.51 -15.21 -0.82
N ALA A 51 3.08 -16.17 -1.64
CA ALA A 51 2.31 -17.30 -1.13
C ALA A 51 3.04 -18.05 0.02
N PRO A 52 4.35 -18.39 -0.10
CA PRO A 52 5.11 -19.01 1.00
C PRO A 52 5.22 -18.12 2.24
N VAL A 53 5.27 -16.79 2.09
CA VAL A 53 5.27 -15.86 3.23
C VAL A 53 3.95 -15.95 3.99
N LEU A 54 2.82 -15.95 3.28
CA LEU A 54 1.50 -16.08 3.89
C LEU A 54 1.28 -17.46 4.53
N GLU A 55 1.80 -18.52 3.92
CA GLU A 55 1.78 -19.87 4.48
C GLU A 55 2.58 -19.98 5.79
N ARG A 56 3.78 -19.38 5.85
CA ARG A 56 4.58 -19.30 7.08
C ARG A 56 3.86 -18.52 8.20
N LEU A 57 2.94 -17.63 7.85
CA LEU A 57 2.07 -16.92 8.78
C LEU A 57 0.80 -17.70 9.14
N GLY A 58 0.72 -18.99 8.79
CA GLY A 58 -0.38 -19.89 9.13
C GLY A 58 -1.59 -19.77 8.21
N SER A 59 -1.42 -19.19 7.03
CA SER A 59 -2.49 -19.06 6.04
C SER A 59 -2.50 -20.19 5.01
N LYS A 60 -3.64 -20.37 4.34
CA LYS A 60 -3.75 -21.11 3.08
C LYS A 60 -4.19 -20.14 2.00
N PRO A 61 -3.26 -19.36 1.42
CA PRO A 61 -3.60 -18.26 0.52
C PRO A 61 -4.21 -18.80 -0.77
N ARG A 62 -5.31 -18.20 -1.20
CA ARG A 62 -5.90 -18.39 -2.53
C ARG A 62 -5.71 -17.12 -3.32
N ILE A 63 -5.38 -17.27 -4.60
CA ILE A 63 -5.28 -16.11 -5.49
C ILE A 63 -6.69 -15.76 -5.94
N HIS A 64 -7.13 -14.55 -5.60
CA HIS A 64 -8.45 -14.06 -5.97
C HIS A 64 -8.41 -13.30 -7.29
N ALA A 65 -7.37 -12.48 -7.50
CA ALA A 65 -7.19 -11.70 -8.72
C ALA A 65 -5.70 -11.50 -9.03
N ALA A 66 -5.33 -11.59 -10.30
CA ALA A 66 -4.00 -11.26 -10.79
C ALA A 66 -4.11 -10.53 -12.13
N GLY A 67 -3.47 -9.37 -12.23
CA GLY A 67 -3.38 -8.57 -13.46
C GLY A 67 -1.93 -8.14 -13.72
N SER A 68 -1.70 -7.16 -14.59
CA SER A 68 -0.35 -6.64 -14.84
C SER A 68 0.16 -5.68 -13.74
N ARG A 69 -0.73 -5.20 -12.87
CA ARG A 69 -0.43 -4.18 -11.85
C ARG A 69 -1.04 -4.48 -10.48
N MET A 70 -1.71 -5.61 -10.34
CA MET A 70 -2.44 -5.93 -9.14
C MET A 70 -2.35 -7.43 -8.88
N LEU A 71 -2.18 -7.78 -7.61
CA LEU A 71 -2.24 -9.15 -7.13
C LEU A 71 -3.05 -9.17 -5.83
N THR A 72 -4.08 -10.00 -5.77
CA THR A 72 -4.91 -10.15 -4.58
C THR A 72 -4.89 -11.59 -4.10
N PHE A 73 -4.50 -11.77 -2.85
CA PHE A 73 -4.63 -13.01 -2.11
C PHE A 73 -5.80 -12.92 -1.14
N SER A 74 -6.50 -14.02 -0.93
CA SER A 74 -7.48 -14.15 0.14
C SER A 74 -7.26 -15.44 0.91
N GLY A 75 -7.73 -15.48 2.16
CA GLY A 75 -7.66 -16.69 2.97
C GLY A 75 -8.53 -16.57 4.21
N SER A 76 -8.69 -17.68 4.93
CA SER A 76 -9.58 -17.78 6.09
C SER A 76 -8.91 -17.42 7.43
N SER A 77 -7.59 -17.38 7.47
CA SER A 77 -6.81 -17.03 8.66
C SER A 77 -5.45 -16.47 8.26
N LEU A 78 -4.94 -15.53 9.05
CA LEU A 78 -3.59 -14.98 8.91
C LEU A 78 -2.97 -14.81 10.31
N GLY A 79 -2.52 -15.91 10.89
CA GLY A 79 -2.14 -15.99 12.30
C GLY A 79 -3.33 -16.34 13.20
N LYS A 80 -3.22 -16.01 14.49
CA LYS A 80 -4.19 -16.42 15.52
C LYS A 80 -5.43 -15.54 15.56
N LEU A 81 -5.24 -14.21 15.55
CA LEU A 81 -6.32 -13.23 15.73
C LEU A 81 -6.94 -12.74 14.44
N ILE A 82 -6.24 -12.80 13.31
CA ILE A 82 -6.80 -12.39 12.03
C ILE A 82 -7.51 -13.60 11.40
N GLY A 83 -8.81 -13.44 11.13
CA GLY A 83 -9.65 -14.39 10.42
C GLY A 83 -9.57 -14.21 8.91
N GLN A 84 -10.74 -14.12 8.27
CA GLN A 84 -10.81 -13.93 6.82
C GLN A 84 -10.06 -12.67 6.42
N TYR A 85 -9.19 -12.76 5.41
CA TYR A 85 -8.43 -11.63 4.91
C TYR A 85 -8.41 -11.56 3.39
N SER A 86 -8.14 -10.37 2.90
CA SER A 86 -7.83 -10.02 1.53
C SER A 86 -6.61 -9.11 1.53
N LEU A 87 -5.52 -9.57 0.94
CA LEU A 87 -4.27 -8.84 0.76
C LEU A 87 -4.16 -8.43 -0.72
N THR A 88 -4.36 -7.15 -1.00
CA THR A 88 -4.21 -6.59 -2.35
C THR A 88 -2.91 -5.81 -2.45
N ILE A 89 -2.13 -6.13 -3.46
CA ILE A 89 -0.86 -5.49 -3.79
C ILE A 89 -1.05 -4.74 -5.10
N PHE A 90 -0.90 -3.42 -5.07
CA PHE A 90 -0.89 -2.55 -6.22
C PHE A 90 0.53 -2.21 -6.60
N LEU A 91 0.90 -2.53 -7.83
CA LEU A 91 2.19 -2.19 -8.40
C LEU A 91 2.10 -0.89 -9.17
N LEU A 92 3.12 -0.05 -9.03
CA LEU A 92 3.24 1.13 -9.84
C LEU A 92 3.46 0.71 -11.31
N GLY A 93 2.52 1.10 -12.18
CA GLY A 93 2.58 0.73 -13.59
C GLY A 93 3.70 1.45 -14.31
N ARG A 94 4.27 0.74 -15.27
CA ARG A 94 5.40 1.21 -16.08
C ARG A 94 5.02 1.40 -17.55
N GLU A 95 3.73 1.30 -17.87
CA GLU A 95 3.26 1.42 -19.26
C GLU A 95 3.42 2.85 -19.79
N ASN A 96 3.35 3.84 -18.91
CA ASN A 96 3.65 5.23 -19.24
C ASN A 96 4.89 5.68 -18.42
N PRO A 97 6.06 5.82 -19.05
CA PRO A 97 7.32 6.08 -18.37
C PRO A 97 7.35 7.46 -17.72
N LEU A 98 6.71 8.46 -18.33
CA LEU A 98 6.60 9.80 -17.76
C LEU A 98 5.77 9.78 -16.48
N ASN A 99 4.59 9.15 -16.50
CA ASN A 99 3.76 9.01 -15.31
C ASN A 99 4.48 8.19 -14.22
N TRP A 100 5.23 7.15 -14.60
CA TRP A 100 6.03 6.37 -13.68
C TRP A 100 7.14 7.20 -13.01
N LEU A 101 7.88 8.00 -13.78
CA LEU A 101 8.90 8.91 -13.26
C LEU A 101 8.31 9.96 -12.33
N ILE A 102 7.21 10.61 -12.72
CA ILE A 102 6.50 11.60 -11.89
C ILE A 102 6.04 10.96 -10.58
N ALA A 103 5.46 9.75 -10.65
CA ALA A 103 5.02 9.03 -9.46
C ALA A 103 6.19 8.68 -8.53
N ARG A 104 7.33 8.23 -9.07
CA ARG A 104 8.55 7.96 -8.30
C ARG A 104 9.13 9.21 -7.67
N ALA A 105 9.20 10.32 -8.41
CA ALA A 105 9.65 11.61 -7.91
C ALA A 105 8.74 12.13 -6.78
N ALA A 106 7.44 11.85 -6.86
CA ALA A 106 6.48 12.12 -5.79
C ALA A 106 6.53 11.11 -4.63
N GLY A 107 7.53 10.21 -4.59
CA GLY A 107 7.70 9.22 -3.54
C GLY A 107 6.66 8.09 -3.55
N ARG A 108 5.90 7.91 -4.64
CA ARG A 108 4.91 6.84 -4.76
C ARG A 108 5.62 5.52 -5.07
N GLY A 109 5.33 4.51 -4.26
CA GLY A 109 5.83 3.15 -4.42
C GLY A 109 4.72 2.17 -4.76
N ASP A 110 5.03 0.88 -4.63
CA ASP A 110 4.00 -0.15 -4.59
C ASP A 110 3.22 -0.01 -3.28
N MET A 111 1.95 -0.40 -3.30
CA MET A 111 1.06 -0.25 -2.17
C MET A 111 0.46 -1.61 -1.81
N VAL A 112 0.40 -1.87 -0.52
CA VAL A 112 -0.23 -3.07 0.04
C VAL A 112 -1.42 -2.63 0.85
N ILE A 113 -2.57 -3.24 0.57
CA ILE A 113 -3.79 -3.09 1.35
C ILE A 113 -4.13 -4.46 1.93
N LEU A 114 -4.07 -4.58 3.25
CA LEU A 114 -4.57 -5.72 3.98
C LEU A 114 -5.94 -5.35 4.56
N ARG A 115 -6.97 -6.04 4.11
CA ARG A 115 -8.31 -5.99 4.70
C ARG A 115 -8.57 -7.32 5.38
N CYS A 116 -9.04 -7.32 6.61
CA CYS A 116 -9.31 -8.57 7.29
C CYS A 116 -10.35 -8.42 8.38
N ARG A 117 -11.04 -9.52 8.67
CA ARG A 117 -11.90 -9.63 9.85
C ARG A 117 -11.08 -10.13 11.03
N VAL A 118 -11.21 -9.48 12.17
CA VAL A 118 -10.54 -9.90 13.40
C VAL A 118 -11.42 -10.93 14.14
N LYS A 119 -10.78 -11.92 14.77
CA LYS A 119 -11.40 -12.91 15.65
C LYS A 119 -11.38 -12.36 17.07
N GLY A 120 -12.55 -12.28 17.70
CA GLY A 120 -12.71 -11.69 19.02
C GLY A 120 -13.36 -10.32 18.96
N ASP A 121 -13.58 -9.75 20.14
CA ASP A 121 -14.30 -8.48 20.29
C ASP A 121 -13.33 -7.29 20.35
N VAL A 122 -13.59 -6.27 19.55
CA VAL A 122 -12.73 -5.08 19.46
C VAL A 122 -12.97 -4.23 20.70
N ARG A 123 -11.96 -4.17 21.58
CA ARG A 123 -12.02 -3.41 22.84
C ARG A 123 -11.69 -1.94 22.64
N HIS A 124 -10.82 -1.65 21.68
CA HIS A 124 -10.32 -0.31 21.42
C HIS A 124 -10.37 -0.03 19.92
N GLU A 125 -11.16 0.96 19.54
CA GLU A 125 -11.17 1.46 18.17
C GLU A 125 -10.03 2.45 17.99
N VAL A 126 -9.28 2.27 16.90
CA VAL A 126 -8.12 3.13 16.62
C VAL A 126 -7.97 3.33 15.12
N ASP A 127 -7.77 4.59 14.75
CA ASP A 127 -7.38 5.02 13.42
C ASP A 127 -6.00 5.66 13.49
N VAL A 128 -4.97 4.99 12.96
CA VAL A 128 -3.61 5.54 12.81
C VAL A 128 -3.41 5.95 11.36
N ILE A 129 -3.20 7.23 11.10
CA ILE A 129 -3.21 7.78 9.74
C ILE A 129 -2.03 8.72 9.54
N ARG A 130 -1.37 8.59 8.39
CA ARG A 130 -0.28 9.49 8.00
C ARG A 130 -0.77 10.90 7.70
N LYS A 131 -0.10 11.90 8.28
CA LYS A 131 -0.37 13.32 8.04
C LYS A 131 -0.21 13.67 6.56
N GLY A 132 -0.96 14.68 6.11
CA GLY A 132 -0.93 15.16 4.72
C GLY A 132 -1.67 14.27 3.71
N THR A 133 -2.12 13.07 4.09
CA THR A 133 -2.91 12.19 3.23
C THR A 133 -4.38 12.65 3.12
N SER A 134 -5.08 12.20 2.07
CA SER A 134 -6.51 12.52 1.90
C SER A 134 -7.39 12.04 3.08
N PRO A 135 -7.20 10.82 3.63
CA PRO A 135 -7.89 10.40 4.86
C PRO A 135 -7.64 11.36 6.03
N TYR A 136 -6.39 11.79 6.25
CA TYR A 136 -6.07 12.78 7.29
C TYR A 136 -6.80 14.11 7.07
N LYS A 137 -6.80 14.65 5.84
CA LYS A 137 -7.51 15.90 5.51
C LYS A 137 -9.02 15.78 5.71
N ARG A 138 -9.61 14.61 5.42
CA ARG A 138 -11.04 14.35 5.66
C ARG A 138 -11.36 14.28 7.15
N LEU A 139 -10.49 13.68 7.95
CA LEU A 139 -10.63 13.61 9.40
C LEU A 139 -10.45 14.98 10.06
N ALA A 140 -9.43 15.74 9.67
CA ALA A 140 -9.22 17.10 10.15
C ALA A 140 -10.45 18.00 9.92
N LYS A 141 -11.19 17.78 8.83
CA LYS A 141 -12.46 18.48 8.55
C LYS A 141 -13.64 18.00 9.39
N LYS A 142 -13.62 16.78 9.92
CA LYS A 142 -14.79 16.13 10.52
C LYS A 142 -15.00 16.37 12.02
N ARG A 143 -14.17 17.18 12.71
CA ARG A 143 -14.19 17.36 14.19
C ARG A 143 -14.35 15.99 14.87
N VAL A 144 -13.29 15.20 14.82
CA VAL A 144 -13.33 13.83 15.33
C VAL A 144 -13.53 13.86 16.85
N GLU A 145 -14.60 13.22 17.31
CA GLU A 145 -14.82 12.93 18.73
C GLU A 145 -13.89 11.77 19.11
N GLY A 146 -12.80 12.07 19.82
CA GLY A 146 -11.81 11.10 20.23
C GLY A 146 -10.50 11.76 20.67
N VAL A 147 -9.63 10.99 21.34
CA VAL A 147 -8.32 11.51 21.71
C VAL A 147 -7.35 11.37 20.55
N VAL A 148 -6.84 12.52 20.13
CA VAL A 148 -5.89 12.66 19.03
C VAL A 148 -4.49 12.69 19.62
N LYS A 149 -3.68 11.67 19.29
CA LYS A 149 -2.27 11.59 19.67
C LYS A 149 -1.39 11.86 18.46
N ASP A 150 -0.52 12.85 18.59
CA ASP A 150 0.49 13.14 17.59
C ASP A 150 1.67 12.15 17.73
N LEU A 151 2.09 11.56 16.62
CA LEU A 151 3.17 10.57 16.54
C LEU A 151 4.25 11.00 15.53
N GLY A 152 4.35 12.30 15.24
CA GLY A 152 5.26 12.86 14.24
C GLY A 152 4.60 12.89 12.87
N ASP A 153 4.96 11.95 11.99
CA ASP A 153 4.42 11.87 10.62
C ASP A 153 3.02 11.24 10.56
N THR A 154 2.56 10.63 11.66
CA THR A 154 1.26 10.00 11.79
C THR A 154 0.48 10.59 12.96
N VAL A 155 -0.84 10.42 12.91
CA VAL A 155 -1.76 10.76 14.00
C VAL A 155 -2.55 9.51 14.33
N ALA A 156 -2.61 9.17 15.62
CA ALA A 156 -3.51 8.16 16.12
C ALA A 156 -4.77 8.83 16.69
N ILE A 157 -5.92 8.30 16.34
CA ILE A 157 -7.22 8.73 16.83
C ILE A 157 -7.82 7.54 17.55
N ILE A 158 -8.13 7.73 18.82
CA ILE A 158 -8.74 6.71 19.67
C ILE A 158 -10.21 7.04 19.78
N LEU A 159 -11.07 6.13 19.31
CA LEU A 159 -12.52 6.28 19.32
C LEU A 159 -13.09 5.43 20.47
N GLY A 160 -13.95 6.00 21.32
CA GLY A 160 -14.62 5.29 22.44
C GLY A 160 -14.29 5.78 23.86
N GLN A 161 -14.98 5.23 24.87
CA GLN A 161 -14.94 5.68 26.28
C GLN A 161 -13.69 5.23 27.07
N HIS A 162 -13.18 6.15 27.89
CA HIS A 162 -11.94 6.16 28.68
C HIS A 162 -12.13 5.47 30.05
N ASP A 163 -11.18 4.73 30.64
CA ASP A 163 -9.98 5.29 31.32
C ASP A 163 -8.78 4.32 31.40
N LYS A 164 -8.87 3.09 30.85
CA LYS A 164 -7.82 2.04 30.99
C LYS A 164 -7.21 1.51 29.68
N GLY A 165 -7.66 2.02 28.53
CA GLY A 165 -7.27 1.50 27.21
C GLY A 165 -6.01 2.12 26.56
N TYR A 166 -5.51 3.24 27.09
CA TYR A 166 -4.43 3.98 26.44
C TYR A 166 -3.11 3.22 26.36
N GLU A 167 -2.74 2.47 27.39
CA GLU A 167 -1.48 1.73 27.39
C GLU A 167 -1.48 0.64 26.30
N ALA A 168 -2.62 -0.01 26.08
CA ALA A 168 -2.78 -1.02 25.06
C ALA A 168 -2.71 -0.41 23.64
N VAL A 169 -3.38 0.73 23.44
CA VAL A 169 -3.30 1.46 22.18
C VAL A 169 -1.90 2.00 21.92
N ASP A 170 -1.21 2.50 22.94
CA ASP A 170 0.15 3.01 22.84
C ASP A 170 1.14 1.93 22.41
N LYS A 171 1.03 0.72 23.00
CA LYS A 171 1.82 -0.44 22.58
C LYS A 171 1.54 -0.83 21.13
N ALA A 172 0.27 -0.87 20.72
CA ALA A 172 -0.10 -1.17 19.34
C ALA A 172 0.47 -0.13 18.37
N VAL A 173 0.32 1.15 18.69
CA VAL A 173 0.86 2.26 17.91
C VAL A 173 2.39 2.20 17.80
N GLU A 174 3.08 1.90 18.89
CA GLU A 174 4.54 1.78 18.91
C GLU A 174 5.03 0.66 17.99
N ILE A 175 4.35 -0.48 17.98
CA ILE A 175 4.65 -1.58 17.06
C ILE A 175 4.41 -1.14 15.60
N LEU A 176 3.31 -0.44 15.33
CA LEU A 176 2.96 0.02 13.98
C LEU A 176 3.94 1.06 13.42
N LYS A 177 4.65 1.82 14.27
CA LYS A 177 5.71 2.74 13.81
C LYS A 177 6.85 2.01 13.09
N ASN A 178 7.07 0.73 13.40
CA ASN A 178 8.09 -0.08 12.75
C ASN A 178 7.65 -0.58 11.37
N VAL A 179 6.39 -0.37 10.97
CA VAL A 179 5.91 -0.69 9.62
C VAL A 179 6.34 0.41 8.65
N SER A 180 7.40 0.12 7.90
CA SER A 180 7.93 0.98 6.85
C SER A 180 6.83 1.41 5.87
N GLY A 181 6.70 2.73 5.72
CA GLY A 181 5.72 3.32 4.81
C GLY A 181 4.27 3.06 5.20
N LEU A 182 3.93 2.95 6.49
CA LEU A 182 2.53 2.91 6.93
C LEU A 182 1.77 4.17 6.49
N TRP A 183 0.65 3.99 5.78
CA TRP A 183 -0.25 5.08 5.37
C TRP A 183 -1.48 5.17 6.27
N SER A 184 -2.09 4.02 6.58
CA SER A 184 -3.23 3.97 7.47
C SER A 184 -3.36 2.60 8.13
N PHE A 185 -3.87 2.59 9.35
CA PHE A 185 -4.37 1.44 10.09
C PHE A 185 -5.71 1.85 10.71
N SER A 186 -6.75 1.05 10.51
CA SER A 186 -8.09 1.35 11.02
C SER A 186 -8.71 0.07 11.57
N LEU A 187 -9.16 0.11 12.81
CA LEU A 187 -9.87 -0.98 13.47
C LEU A 187 -11.12 -0.41 14.16
N ARG A 188 -12.29 -0.98 13.85
CA ARG A 188 -13.60 -0.53 14.34
C ARG A 188 -14.38 -1.69 14.97
N HIS A 189 -15.30 -1.37 15.86
CA HIS A 189 -16.14 -2.34 16.58
C HIS A 189 -17.40 -2.68 15.77
N GLU A 190 -18.09 -1.66 15.22
CA GLU A 190 -19.33 -1.83 14.43
C GLU A 190 -19.16 -2.80 13.25
N MET A 191 -17.96 -2.83 12.69
CA MET A 191 -17.49 -3.84 11.76
C MET A 191 -16.09 -4.23 12.23
N PRO A 192 -15.85 -5.45 12.77
CA PRO A 192 -14.54 -5.92 13.21
C PRO A 192 -13.62 -6.18 12.00
N GLU A 193 -13.55 -5.20 11.11
CA GLU A 193 -12.70 -5.11 9.96
C GLU A 193 -11.49 -4.26 10.32
N LEU A 194 -10.34 -4.84 10.08
CA LEU A 194 -9.05 -4.21 10.12
C LEU A 194 -8.64 -3.87 8.69
N ILE A 195 -8.35 -2.59 8.45
CA ILE A 195 -7.82 -2.12 7.18
C ILE A 195 -6.44 -1.50 7.44
N VAL A 196 -5.42 -2.09 6.82
CA VAL A 196 -4.05 -1.59 6.87
C VAL A 196 -3.57 -1.28 5.46
N THR A 197 -3.04 -0.08 5.26
CA THR A 197 -2.43 0.35 4.00
C THR A 197 -1.01 0.79 4.27
N PHE A 198 -0.05 0.25 3.53
CA PHE A 198 1.36 0.63 3.62
C PHE A 198 2.07 0.52 2.26
N SER A 199 3.20 1.21 2.13
CA SER A 199 4.00 1.26 0.90
C SER A 199 5.44 0.86 1.23
N PRO A 200 5.75 -0.45 1.17
CA PRO A 200 7.07 -0.95 1.54
C PRO A 200 8.12 -0.54 0.49
N LYS A 201 9.37 -0.33 0.91
CA LYS A 201 10.47 -0.06 -0.03
C LYS A 201 10.89 -1.34 -0.74
N ASN A 202 10.97 -2.44 0.01
CA ASN A 202 11.16 -3.78 -0.49
C ASN A 202 9.99 -4.68 -0.06
N LEU A 203 9.01 -4.83 -0.97
CA LEU A 203 7.78 -5.59 -0.72
C LEU A 203 8.05 -7.01 -0.20
N GLU A 204 8.97 -7.75 -0.81
CA GLU A 204 9.20 -9.16 -0.46
C GLU A 204 9.83 -9.31 0.93
N ALA A 205 10.78 -8.43 1.27
CA ALA A 205 11.47 -8.46 2.56
C ALA A 205 10.61 -7.90 3.72
N GLU A 206 9.84 -6.83 3.46
CA GLU A 206 9.12 -6.10 4.50
C GLU A 206 7.71 -6.66 4.78
N LEU A 207 7.10 -7.39 3.84
CA LEU A 207 5.71 -7.86 3.98
C LEU A 207 5.52 -8.76 5.20
N GLU A 208 6.41 -9.71 5.42
CA GLU A 208 6.30 -10.64 6.55
C GLU A 208 6.34 -9.90 7.89
N GLN A 209 7.30 -8.98 8.03
CA GLN A 209 7.48 -8.17 9.22
C GLN A 209 6.28 -7.23 9.44
N ALA A 210 5.78 -6.60 8.37
CA ALA A 210 4.61 -5.74 8.44
C ALA A 210 3.37 -6.50 8.92
N ILE A 211 3.10 -7.70 8.39
CA ILE A 211 1.95 -8.51 8.82
C ILE A 211 2.12 -8.99 10.26
N LYS A 212 3.35 -9.35 10.69
CA LYS A 212 3.62 -9.69 12.10
C LYS A 212 3.33 -8.50 13.02
N ALA A 213 3.84 -7.32 12.67
CA ALA A 213 3.58 -6.09 13.43
C ALA A 213 2.07 -5.78 13.53
N VAL A 214 1.32 -5.95 12.44
CA VAL A 214 -0.14 -5.80 12.44
C VAL A 214 -0.81 -6.82 13.37
N ASN A 215 -0.44 -8.09 13.29
CA ASN A 215 -0.95 -9.14 14.16
C ASN A 215 -0.67 -8.87 15.65
N ASP A 216 0.55 -8.43 15.96
CA ASP A 216 0.96 -8.13 17.33
C ASP A 216 0.25 -6.88 17.87
N SER A 217 0.02 -5.87 17.02
CA SER A 217 -0.75 -4.67 17.37
C SER A 217 -2.20 -5.02 17.71
N VAL A 218 -2.82 -5.89 16.91
CA VAL A 218 -4.20 -6.36 17.11
C VAL A 218 -4.37 -7.11 18.45
N ARG A 219 -3.32 -7.78 18.97
CA ARG A 219 -3.38 -8.46 20.28
C ARG A 219 -3.68 -7.52 21.44
N PHE A 220 -3.31 -6.26 21.33
CA PHE A 220 -3.58 -5.26 22.36
C PHE A 220 -4.97 -4.64 22.23
N LEU A 221 -5.57 -4.70 21.03
CA LEU A 221 -6.81 -3.99 20.71
C LEU A 221 -8.06 -4.88 20.80
N VAL A 222 -7.89 -6.19 20.85
CA VAL A 222 -8.99 -7.17 20.79
C VAL A 222 -8.93 -8.09 22.01
N SER A 223 -10.10 -8.51 22.50
CA SER A 223 -10.20 -9.55 23.52
C SER A 223 -9.62 -10.88 22.98
N ARG A 224 -9.05 -11.70 23.87
CA ARG A 224 -8.70 -13.07 23.46
C ARG A 224 -10.02 -13.78 23.08
N PRO A 225 -10.07 -14.46 21.92
CA PRO A 225 -11.22 -15.28 21.55
C PRO A 225 -11.41 -16.44 22.54
#